data_AF-A0A849QI67-F1
#
_entry.id   AF-A0A849QI67-F1
#
_cell.length_a   1.000
_cell.length_b   1.000
_cell.length_c   1.000
_cell.angle_alpha   90.00
_cell.angle_beta   90.00
_cell.angle_gamma   90.00
#
_symmetry.space_group_name_H-M   'P 1'
#
loop_
_entity.id
_entity.type
_entity.pdbx_description
1 polymer ?
#
loop_
_entity_poly.entity_id
_entity_poly.type
_entity_poly.pdbx_seq_one_letter_code
_entity_poly.pdbx_strand_id
1 'polypeptide(L)'
;IELIEYGISAIGGVKPETAGNWKKLLENAGLRDIVSRPRKLKKMEQAINEVRLSGITNSFKAVGRMLWLYFTKPAYRKAINDMVKDARDIPKDFTKCYGYGIYAGKKPL
;
A
#
# COMPACT_ATOMS: atom_id res chain seq x y z
N ILE A 1 -6.77 19.06 3.38
CA ILE A 1 -5.43 18.46 3.47
C ILE A 1 -5.02 18.11 2.05
N GLU A 2 -3.92 18.67 1.57
CA GLU A 2 -3.39 18.34 0.26
C GLU A 2 -3.03 16.84 0.23
N LEU A 3 -3.25 16.15 -0.89
CA LEU A 3 -3.10 14.69 -0.99
C LEU A 3 -1.75 14.18 -0.46
N ILE A 4 -0.71 14.99 -0.67
CA ILE A 4 0.66 14.72 -0.24
C ILE A 4 0.82 14.86 1.27
N GLU A 5 0.23 15.88 1.90
CA GLU A 5 0.29 16.09 3.35
C GLU A 5 -0.41 14.96 4.11
N TYR A 6 -1.57 14.52 3.63
CA TYR A 6 -2.26 13.34 4.16
C TYR A 6 -1.39 12.08 3.97
N GLY A 7 -0.80 11.96 2.77
CA GLY A 7 0.24 11.01 2.40
C GLY A 7 1.32 10.82 3.45
N ILE A 8 1.96 11.92 3.81
CA ILE A 8 3.09 12.00 4.74
C ILE A 8 2.65 11.67 6.16
N SER A 9 1.53 12.24 6.61
CA SER A 9 0.98 11.98 7.95
C SER A 9 0.64 10.49 8.15
N ALA A 10 -0.01 9.87 7.16
CA ALA A 10 -0.45 8.48 7.23
C ALA A 10 0.71 7.46 7.34
N ILE A 11 1.93 7.81 6.95
CA ILE A 11 3.12 6.95 7.07
C ILE A 11 4.10 7.40 8.16
N GLY A 12 3.62 8.17 9.15
CA GLY A 12 4.42 8.58 10.29
C GLY A 12 5.33 9.78 10.03
N GLY A 13 4.94 10.68 9.12
CA GLY A 13 5.65 11.92 8.85
C GLY A 13 6.83 11.79 7.89
N VAL A 14 7.05 10.62 7.31
CA VAL A 14 8.15 10.38 6.37
C VAL A 14 7.77 10.90 4.98
N LYS A 15 8.68 11.62 4.32
CA LYS A 15 8.49 12.10 2.95
C LYS A 15 8.85 10.97 1.97
N PRO A 16 7.90 10.49 1.14
CA PRO A 16 8.21 9.49 0.12
C PRO A 16 9.19 10.07 -0.91
N GLU A 17 10.24 9.32 -1.20
CA GLU A 17 11.27 9.75 -2.15
C GLU A 17 10.88 9.37 -3.60
N THR A 18 11.32 10.18 -4.57
CA THR A 18 10.96 9.96 -5.98
C THR A 18 11.82 8.88 -6.63
N ALA A 19 11.32 8.22 -7.67
CA ALA A 19 12.07 7.17 -8.38
C ALA A 19 13.37 7.69 -9.02
N GLY A 20 13.38 8.95 -9.47
CA GLY A 20 14.58 9.60 -9.99
C GLY A 20 15.64 9.83 -8.90
N ASN A 21 15.22 10.27 -7.72
CA ASN A 21 16.14 10.45 -6.60
C ASN A 21 16.67 9.13 -6.05
N TRP A 22 15.84 8.08 -5.99
CA TRP A 22 16.33 6.73 -5.68
C TRP A 22 17.43 6.28 -6.64
N LYS A 23 17.26 6.52 -7.94
CA LYS A 23 18.31 6.20 -8.92
C LYS A 23 19.59 7.00 -8.67
N LYS A 24 19.49 8.32 -8.45
CA LYS A 24 20.64 9.18 -8.15
C LYS A 24 21.39 8.76 -6.89
N LEU A 25 20.66 8.36 -5.84
CA LEU A 25 21.28 7.85 -4.61
C LEU A 25 22.10 6.58 -4.87
N LEU A 26 21.61 5.69 -5.73
CA LEU A 26 22.34 4.48 -6.11
C LEU A 26 23.56 4.79 -6.99
N GLU A 27 23.44 5.75 -7.91
CA GLU A 27 24.58 6.23 -8.72
C GLU A 27 25.67 6.84 -7.81
N ASN A 28 25.28 7.68 -6.86
CA ASN A 28 26.19 8.29 -5.89
C ASN A 28 26.82 7.27 -4.93
N ALA A 29 26.14 6.15 -4.67
CA ALA A 29 26.69 5.02 -3.92
C ALA A 29 27.70 4.19 -4.75
N GLY A 30 28.00 4.60 -5.98
CA GLY A 30 28.98 3.95 -6.86
C GLY A 30 28.45 2.74 -7.62
N LEU A 31 27.14 2.46 -7.56
CA LEU A 31 26.52 1.39 -8.34
C LEU A 31 26.41 1.79 -9.82
N ARG A 32 26.69 0.84 -10.70
CA ARG A 32 26.56 0.99 -12.16
C ARG A 32 25.41 0.14 -12.70
N ASP A 33 25.05 0.34 -13.96
CA ASP A 33 24.00 -0.44 -14.66
C ASP A 33 22.66 -0.47 -13.90
N ILE A 34 22.24 0.69 -13.37
CA ILE A 34 21.06 0.76 -12.50
C ILE A 34 19.78 0.59 -13.31
N VAL A 35 19.07 -0.50 -13.03
CA VAL A 35 17.73 -0.77 -13.54
C VAL A 35 16.72 -0.31 -12.50
N SER A 36 15.86 0.64 -12.86
CA SER A 36 14.73 1.07 -12.04
C SER A 36 13.41 0.64 -12.66
N ARG A 37 12.54 0.02 -11.84
CA ARG A 37 11.19 -0.36 -12.24
C ARG A 37 10.18 0.16 -11.20
N PRO A 38 9.74 1.42 -11.33
CA PRO A 38 8.65 1.94 -10.51
C PRO A 38 7.34 1.21 -10.85
N ARG A 39 6.64 0.72 -9.83
CA ARG A 39 5.32 0.10 -9.93
C ARG A 39 4.34 0.93 -9.12
N LYS A 40 3.20 1.27 -9.74
CA LYS A 40 2.07 1.86 -9.04
C LYS A 40 1.35 0.76 -8.25
N LEU A 41 0.85 1.06 -7.06
CA LEU A 41 -0.04 0.15 -6.34
C LEU A 41 -1.37 0.07 -7.11
N LYS A 42 -1.54 -0.99 -7.89
CA LYS A 42 -2.83 -1.34 -8.46
C LYS A 42 -3.62 -2.12 -7.43
N LYS A 43 -4.49 -1.42 -6.68
CA LYS A 43 -5.34 -1.97 -5.60
C LYS A 43 -5.94 -3.34 -5.93
N MET A 44 -6.45 -3.52 -7.15
CA MET A 44 -7.14 -4.74 -7.56
C MET A 44 -6.20 -5.91 -7.86
N GLU A 45 -5.07 -5.67 -8.54
CA GLU A 45 -4.10 -6.74 -8.84
C GLU A 45 -3.43 -7.27 -7.57
N GLN A 46 -3.17 -6.39 -6.60
CA GLN A 46 -2.61 -6.80 -5.30
C GLN A 46 -3.60 -7.61 -4.47
N ALA A 47 -4.84 -7.13 -4.34
CA ALA A 47 -5.88 -7.87 -3.63
C ALA A 47 -6.11 -9.27 -4.23
N ILE A 48 -6.12 -9.40 -5.55
CA ILE A 48 -6.26 -10.69 -6.24
C ILE A 48 -5.06 -11.60 -5.95
N ASN A 49 -3.83 -11.08 -6.01
CA ASN A 49 -2.63 -11.86 -5.72
C ASN A 49 -2.57 -12.30 -4.25
N GLU A 50 -2.97 -11.45 -3.31
CA GLU A 50 -3.04 -11.78 -1.89
C GLU A 50 -4.11 -12.84 -1.59
N VAL A 51 -5.28 -12.76 -2.24
CA VAL A 51 -6.32 -13.80 -2.15
C VAL A 51 -5.82 -15.13 -2.73
N ARG A 52 -5.06 -15.08 -3.83
CA ARG A 52 -4.47 -16.27 -4.43
C ARG A 52 -3.39 -16.91 -3.54
N LEU A 53 -2.58 -16.10 -2.87
CA LEU A 53 -1.54 -16.54 -1.92
C LEU A 53 -2.12 -17.11 -0.62
N SER A 54 -3.16 -16.47 -0.07
CA SER A 54 -3.81 -16.88 1.19
C SER A 54 -4.81 -18.03 1.03
N GLY A 55 -5.21 -18.32 -0.22
CA GLY A 55 -6.17 -19.35 -0.57
C GLY A 55 -7.61 -18.83 -0.52
N ILE A 56 -8.29 -18.96 -1.66
CA ILE A 56 -9.66 -18.44 -1.88
C ILE A 56 -10.63 -18.92 -0.79
N THR A 57 -10.56 -20.19 -0.39
CA THR A 57 -11.42 -20.78 0.65
C THR A 57 -11.25 -20.11 2.02
N ASN A 58 -10.01 -19.80 2.41
CA ASN A 58 -9.74 -19.12 3.67
C ASN A 58 -10.23 -17.67 3.64
N SER A 59 -10.09 -17.00 2.50
CA SER A 59 -10.62 -15.64 2.31
C SER A 59 -12.15 -15.62 2.45
N PHE A 60 -12.86 -16.54 1.80
CA PHE A 60 -14.33 -16.63 1.94
C PHE A 60 -14.78 -16.95 3.36
N LYS A 61 -14.06 -17.86 4.06
CA LYS A 61 -14.36 -18.19 5.47
C LYS A 61 -14.15 -16.98 6.38
N ALA A 62 -13.10 -16.19 6.14
CA ALA A 62 -12.84 -14.96 6.89
C ALA A 62 -13.91 -13.89 6.64
N VAL A 63 -14.31 -13.68 5.38
CA VAL A 63 -15.38 -12.74 5.01
C VAL A 63 -16.71 -13.17 5.61
N GLY A 64 -17.07 -14.46 5.50
CA GLY A 64 -18.30 -14.99 6.10
C GLY A 64 -18.35 -14.80 7.61
N ARG A 65 -17.24 -15.06 8.31
CA ARG A 65 -17.14 -14.82 9.77
C ARG A 65 -17.23 -13.33 10.10
N MET A 66 -16.60 -12.45 9.33
CA MET A 66 -16.69 -11.01 9.50
C MET A 66 -18.14 -10.52 9.36
N LEU A 67 -18.84 -10.95 8.32
CA LEU A 67 -20.25 -10.59 8.09
C LEU A 67 -21.15 -11.11 9.21
N TRP A 68 -20.96 -12.35 9.63
CA TRP A 68 -21.72 -12.91 10.74
C TRP A 68 -21.51 -12.13 12.03
N LEU A 69 -20.26 -11.77 12.36
CA LEU A 69 -19.95 -10.93 13.52
C LEU A 69 -20.52 -9.51 13.41
N TYR A 70 -20.58 -8.95 12.19
CA TYR A 70 -21.18 -7.64 11.93
C TYR A 70 -22.67 -7.62 12.26
N PHE A 71 -23.42 -8.66 11.88
CA PHE A 71 -24.85 -8.73 12.16
C PHE A 71 -25.17 -9.16 13.60
N THR A 72 -24.34 -9.99 14.20
CA THR A 72 -24.61 -10.56 15.54
C THR A 72 -24.12 -9.71 16.69
N LYS A 73 -23.03 -8.94 16.51
CA LYS A 73 -22.41 -8.16 17.60
C LYS A 73 -22.47 -6.66 17.32
N PRO A 74 -23.27 -5.87 18.06
CA PRO A 74 -23.36 -4.42 17.85
C PRO A 74 -22.03 -3.69 18.09
N ALA A 75 -21.19 -4.19 19.01
CA ALA A 75 -19.84 -3.66 19.22
C ALA A 75 -18.94 -3.84 17.99
N TYR A 76 -19.04 -4.99 17.31
CA TYR A 76 -18.29 -5.26 16.09
C TYR A 76 -18.81 -4.43 14.92
N ARG A 77 -20.14 -4.26 14.82
CA ARG A 77 -20.77 -3.34 13.86
C ARG A 77 -20.28 -1.91 14.04
N LYS A 78 -20.22 -1.42 15.28
CA LYS A 78 -19.71 -0.08 15.60
C LYS A 78 -18.25 0.06 15.16
N ALA A 79 -17.39 -0.89 15.52
CA ALA A 79 -15.99 -0.88 15.11
C ALA A 79 -15.81 -0.84 13.58
N ILE A 80 -16.56 -1.67 12.84
CA ILE A 80 -16.52 -1.65 11.36
C ILE A 80 -17.02 -0.31 10.81
N ASN A 81 -18.10 0.25 11.36
CA ASN A 81 -18.61 1.54 10.91
C ASN A 81 -17.62 2.69 11.18
N ASP A 82 -16.92 2.66 12.31
CA ASP A 82 -15.89 3.65 12.64
C ASP A 82 -14.70 3.50 11.68
N MET A 83 -14.23 2.28 11.42
CA MET A 83 -13.20 2.02 10.39
C MET A 83 -13.63 2.49 8.99
N VAL A 84 -14.90 2.31 8.62
CA VAL A 84 -15.44 2.77 7.32
C VAL A 84 -15.50 4.29 7.27
N LYS A 85 -15.81 4.97 8.38
CA LYS A 85 -15.75 6.44 8.46
C LYS A 85 -14.32 6.93 8.28
N ASP A 86 -13.36 6.37 9.01
CA ASP A 86 -11.95 6.72 8.88
C ASP A 86 -11.43 6.46 7.45
N ALA A 87 -11.90 5.38 6.82
CA ALA A 87 -11.58 5.06 5.44
C ALA A 87 -12.21 6.01 4.40
N ARG A 88 -13.33 6.68 4.72
CA ARG A 88 -13.94 7.71 3.84
C ARG A 88 -13.14 9.00 3.84
N ASP A 89 -12.45 9.29 4.94
CA ASP A 89 -11.59 10.46 5.07
C ASP A 89 -10.26 10.27 4.33
N ILE A 90 -9.95 9.04 3.86
CA ILE A 90 -8.84 8.78 2.95
C ILE A 90 -9.15 9.39 1.57
N PRO A 91 -8.32 10.30 1.06
CA PRO A 91 -8.49 10.83 -0.28
C PRO A 91 -8.49 9.72 -1.33
N LYS A 92 -9.48 9.72 -2.25
CA LYS A 92 -9.64 8.68 -3.29
C LYS A 92 -8.38 8.46 -4.13
N ASP A 93 -7.59 9.50 -4.31
CA ASP A 93 -6.36 9.50 -5.11
C ASP A 93 -5.09 9.14 -4.32
N PHE A 94 -5.19 8.80 -3.03
CA PHE A 94 -4.03 8.50 -2.18
C PHE A 94 -3.14 7.42 -2.79
N THR A 95 -3.74 6.41 -3.41
CA THR A 95 -2.99 5.32 -4.06
C THR A 95 -2.38 5.67 -5.39
N LYS A 96 -2.68 6.85 -5.98
CA LYS A 96 -1.95 7.35 -7.16
C LYS A 96 -0.58 7.89 -6.78
N CYS A 97 -0.47 8.45 -5.57
CA CYS A 97 0.79 8.95 -5.02
C CYS A 97 1.66 7.83 -4.44
N TYR A 98 1.06 6.66 -4.17
CA TYR A 98 1.75 5.53 -3.57
C TYR A 98 2.12 4.43 -4.57
N GLY A 99 3.38 4.04 -4.52
CA GLY A 99 3.98 3.01 -5.35
C GLY A 99 5.21 2.43 -4.66
N TYR A 100 5.73 1.35 -5.22
CA TYR A 100 7.02 0.81 -4.83
C TYR A 100 7.90 0.69 -6.08
N GLY A 101 9.19 0.89 -5.93
CA GLY A 101 10.15 0.71 -7.00
C GLY A 101 11.10 -0.43 -6.69
N ILE A 102 11.35 -1.28 -7.68
CA ILE A 102 12.46 -2.24 -7.62
C ILE A 102 13.66 -1.58 -8.28
N TYR A 103 14.76 -1.46 -7.54
CA TYR A 103 16.01 -0.88 -8.03
C TYR A 103 17.13 -1.89 -7.85
N ALA A 104 17.88 -2.15 -8.92
CA ALA A 104 19.03 -3.05 -8.91
C ALA A 104 20.20 -2.36 -9.62
N GLY A 105 21.40 -2.52 -9.09
CA GLY A 105 22.63 -2.00 -9.68
C GLY A 105 23.80 -2.93 -9.40
N LYS A 106 24.83 -2.87 -10.24
CA LYS A 106 26.04 -3.67 -10.12
C LYS A 106 27.09 -2.89 -9.35
N LYS A 107 27.63 -3.48 -8.29
CA LYS A 107 28.78 -2.90 -7.59
C LYS A 107 30.02 -3.07 -8.47
N PRO A 108 30.79 -2.00 -8.75
CA PRO A 108 32.09 -2.15 -9.39
C PRO A 108 33.00 -2.98 -8.47
N LEU A 109 33.72 -3.92 -9.08
CA LEU A 109 34.74 -4.74 -8.40
C LEU A 109 35.87 -3.84 -7.88
#